data_AF-A0A2E0N5X8-F1
#
_entry.id   AF-A0A2E0N5X8-F1
#
_cell.length_a   1.000
_cell.length_b   1.000
_cell.length_c   1.000
_cell.angle_alpha   90.00
_cell.angle_beta   90.00
_cell.angle_gamma   90.00
#
_symmetry.space_group_name_H-M   'P 1'
#
loop_
_entity.id
_entity.type
_entity.pdbx_description
1 polymer ?
#
loop_
_entity_poly.entity_id
_entity_poly.type
_entity_poly.pdbx_seq_one_letter_code
_entity_poly.pdbx_strand_id
1 'polypeptide(L)'
;MRARQLELKQTLLEHPDVPAVIETVIRTALDDNHKNQTAAQKILMDRMLPISTFEKAVDSREKINIVINTIRPETEAIEGEVIEQ
;
A
#
# COMPACT_ATOMS: atom_id res chain seq x y z
N MET A 1 15.46 -13.16 -14.53
CA MET A 1 14.50 -13.19 -13.41
C MET A 1 13.05 -13.00 -13.87
N ARG A 2 12.70 -11.91 -14.56
CA ARG A 2 11.31 -11.63 -14.98
C ARG A 2 10.68 -12.65 -15.94
N ALA A 3 11.44 -13.22 -16.88
CA ALA A 3 10.93 -14.22 -17.83
C ALA A 3 10.40 -15.49 -17.14
N ARG A 4 11.15 -16.03 -16.18
CA ARG A 4 10.76 -17.23 -15.41
C ARG A 4 9.53 -16.99 -14.53
N GLN A 5 9.34 -15.77 -14.03
CA GLN A 5 8.13 -15.39 -13.28
C GLN A 5 6.89 -15.34 -14.18
N LEU A 6 7.06 -14.89 -15.43
CA LEU A 6 5.97 -14.84 -16.40
C LEU A 6 5.54 -16.24 -16.85
N GLU A 7 6.50 -17.11 -17.11
CA GLU A 7 6.27 -18.52 -17.46
C GLU A 7 5.57 -19.26 -16.31
N LEU A 8 6.07 -19.14 -15.08
CA LEU A 8 5.42 -19.72 -13.91
C LEU A 8 3.99 -19.19 -13.72
N LYS A 9 3.77 -17.89 -13.95
CA LYS A 9 2.43 -17.29 -13.89
C LYS A 9 1.52 -17.86 -14.97
N GLN A 10 2.00 -18.04 -16.20
CA GLN A 10 1.23 -18.66 -17.29
C GLN A 10 0.88 -20.11 -16.95
N THR A 11 1.85 -20.92 -16.53
CA THR A 11 1.59 -22.31 -16.13
C THR A 11 0.56 -22.41 -14.99
N LEU A 12 0.63 -21.50 -14.01
CA LEU A 12 -0.34 -21.46 -12.91
C LEU A 12 -1.73 -20.98 -13.34
N LEU A 13 -1.84 -20.16 -14.39
CA LEU A 13 -3.12 -19.69 -14.94
C LEU A 13 -3.74 -20.66 -15.95
N GLU A 14 -2.91 -21.44 -16.63
CA GLU A 14 -3.29 -22.41 -17.66
C GLU A 14 -3.55 -23.81 -17.08
N HIS A 15 -3.29 -24.01 -15.78
CA HIS A 15 -3.52 -25.30 -15.16
C HIS A 15 -5.03 -25.64 -15.20
N PRO A 16 -5.41 -26.87 -15.61
CA PRO A 16 -6.82 -27.26 -15.77
C PRO A 16 -7.63 -27.16 -14.47
N ASP A 17 -6.95 -27.23 -13.32
CA ASP A 17 -7.58 -27.18 -12.00
C ASP A 17 -7.85 -25.75 -11.49
N VAL A 18 -7.43 -24.70 -12.21
CA VAL A 18 -7.68 -23.31 -11.80
C VAL A 18 -9.15 -23.05 -11.44
N PRO A 19 -10.14 -23.50 -12.24
CA PRO A 19 -11.55 -23.33 -11.88
C PRO A 19 -11.93 -24.03 -10.57
N ALA A 20 -11.43 -25.26 -10.36
CA ALA A 20 -11.70 -26.04 -9.16
C ALA A 20 -11.06 -25.42 -7.90
N VAL A 21 -9.88 -24.84 -8.04
CA VAL A 21 -9.21 -24.10 -6.96
C VAL A 21 -10.01 -22.86 -6.59
N ILE A 22 -10.50 -22.09 -7.57
CA ILE A 22 -11.33 -20.90 -7.33
C ILE A 22 -12.63 -21.27 -6.63
N GLU A 23 -13.32 -22.32 -7.09
CA GLU A 23 -14.55 -22.82 -6.46
C GLU A 23 -14.30 -23.26 -5.01
N THR A 24 -13.19 -23.95 -4.76
CA THR A 24 -12.80 -24.39 -3.41
C THR A 24 -12.56 -23.20 -2.48
N VAL A 25 -11.91 -22.13 -2.96
CA VAL A 25 -11.69 -20.91 -2.16
C VAL A 25 -13.01 -20.23 -1.82
N ILE A 26 -13.95 -20.13 -2.76
CA ILE A 26 -15.28 -19.55 -2.51
C ILE A 26 -16.05 -20.37 -1.48
N ARG A 27 -16.08 -21.70 -1.64
CA ARG A 27 -16.74 -22.59 -0.68
C ARG A 27 -16.12 -22.48 0.71
N THR A 28 -14.79 -22.38 0.78
CA THR A 28 -14.05 -22.22 2.04
C THR A 28 -14.37 -20.89 2.72
N ALA A 29 -14.60 -19.81 1.96
CA ALA A 29 -14.95 -18.51 2.51
C ALA A 29 -16.36 -18.47 3.15
N LEU A 30 -17.26 -19.33 2.68
CA LEU A 30 -18.64 -19.48 3.18
C LEU A 30 -18.76 -20.46 4.36
N ASP A 31 -17.75 -21.28 4.62
CA ASP A 31 -17.77 -22.28 5.69
C ASP A 31 -17.18 -21.70 7.00
N ASP A 32 -18.05 -21.43 7.96
CA ASP A 32 -17.70 -20.86 9.28
C ASP A 32 -16.86 -21.81 10.15
N ASN A 33 -16.85 -23.10 9.85
CA ASN A 33 -16.05 -24.09 10.60
C ASN A 33 -14.68 -24.35 9.96
N HIS A 34 -14.40 -23.77 8.80
CA HIS A 34 -13.15 -24.02 8.11
C HIS A 34 -12.01 -23.20 8.72
N LYS A 35 -10.93 -23.87 9.16
CA LYS A 35 -9.76 -23.24 9.79
C LYS A 35 -9.18 -22.05 9.00
N ASN A 36 -9.27 -22.12 7.67
CA ASN A 36 -8.72 -21.10 6.76
C ASN A 36 -9.78 -20.17 6.14
N GLN A 37 -10.99 -20.10 6.70
CA GLN A 37 -12.08 -19.26 6.18
C GLN A 37 -11.65 -17.78 6.05
N THR A 38 -11.07 -17.20 7.10
CA THR A 38 -10.61 -15.79 7.08
C THR A 38 -9.56 -15.54 5.99
N ALA A 39 -8.68 -16.51 5.74
CA ALA A 39 -7.68 -16.40 4.68
C ALA A 39 -8.34 -16.40 3.28
N ALA A 40 -9.34 -17.26 3.07
CA ALA A 40 -10.11 -17.29 1.82
C ALA A 40 -10.90 -15.99 1.59
N GLN A 41 -11.55 -15.47 2.63
CA GLN A 41 -12.25 -14.18 2.60
C GLN A 41 -11.29 -13.03 2.28
N LYS A 42 -10.11 -13.00 2.91
CA LYS A 42 -9.08 -11.99 2.65
C LYS A 42 -8.61 -12.06 1.19
N ILE A 43 -8.32 -13.25 0.68
CA ILE A 43 -7.90 -13.43 -0.72
C ILE A 43 -8.99 -12.92 -1.68
N LEU A 44 -10.26 -13.22 -1.42
CA LEU A 44 -11.37 -12.70 -2.21
C LEU A 44 -11.43 -11.16 -2.14
N MET A 45 -11.33 -10.59 -0.94
CA MET A 45 -11.37 -9.15 -0.72
C MET A 45 -10.25 -8.42 -1.47
N ASP A 46 -9.00 -8.87 -1.37
CA ASP A 46 -7.88 -8.21 -2.07
C ASP A 46 -8.01 -8.25 -3.59
N ARG A 47 -8.73 -9.24 -4.12
CA ARG A 47 -8.91 -9.40 -5.57
C ARG A 47 -10.09 -8.59 -6.09
N MET A 48 -11.09 -8.33 -5.24
CA MET A 48 -12.22 -7.47 -5.57
C MET A 48 -11.91 -5.99 -5.35
N LEU A 49 -11.08 -5.66 -4.35
CA LEU A 49 -10.76 -4.28 -4.02
C LEU A 49 -9.72 -3.71 -5.00
N PRO A 50 -10.00 -2.57 -5.66
CA PRO A 50 -9.00 -1.90 -6.47
C PRO A 50 -7.84 -1.45 -5.58
N ILE A 51 -6.61 -1.78 -5.98
CA ILE A 51 -5.38 -1.37 -5.27
C ILE A 51 -5.33 0.16 -5.13
N SER A 52 -5.86 0.90 -6.11
CA SER A 52 -5.98 2.36 -6.09
C SER A 52 -6.78 2.91 -4.91
N THR A 53 -7.67 2.12 -4.32
CA THR A 53 -8.47 2.53 -3.15
C THR A 53 -7.66 2.49 -1.86
N PHE A 54 -6.56 1.74 -1.84
CA PHE A 54 -5.65 1.59 -0.69
C PHE A 54 -4.28 2.23 -0.90
N GLU A 55 -3.97 2.73 -2.11
CA GLU A 55 -3.01 3.81 -2.26
C GLU A 55 -3.57 5.02 -1.51
N LYS A 56 -3.31 5.05 -0.20
CA LYS A 56 -3.45 6.25 0.61
C LYS A 56 -2.90 7.40 -0.23
N ALA A 57 -3.66 8.48 -0.32
CA ALA A 57 -3.25 9.76 -0.88
C ALA A 57 -2.07 10.38 -0.07
N VAL A 58 -0.96 9.65 0.09
CA VAL A 58 0.27 10.05 0.79
C VAL A 58 1.18 10.87 -0.12
N ASP A 59 0.71 11.22 -1.32
CA ASP A 59 1.36 12.24 -2.14
C ASP A 59 0.55 13.55 -2.19
N SER A 60 -0.37 13.74 -1.23
CA SER A 60 -0.86 15.08 -0.90
C SER A 60 0.04 15.72 0.16
N ARG A 61 1.37 15.66 -0.04
CA ARG A 61 2.21 16.72 0.50
C ARG A 61 1.92 17.93 -0.38
N GLU A 62 0.86 18.66 -0.05
CA GLU A 62 0.64 20.00 -0.57
C GLU A 62 1.98 20.73 -0.45
N LYS A 63 2.60 21.06 -1.59
CA LYS A 63 3.86 21.80 -1.62
C LYS A 63 3.58 23.15 -0.96
N ILE A 64 3.89 23.26 0.32
CA ILE A 64 3.83 24.52 1.04
C ILE A 64 4.97 25.38 0.49
N ASN A 65 4.68 26.20 -0.52
CA ASN A 65 5.59 27.23 -1.00
C ASN A 65 5.52 28.41 -0.03
N ILE A 66 6.48 28.48 0.90
CA ILE A 66 6.63 29.63 1.78
C ILE A 66 7.43 30.70 1.03
N VAL A 67 6.76 31.79 0.64
CA VAL A 67 7.40 32.99 0.08
C VAL A 67 7.61 33.99 1.23
N ILE A 68 8.85 34.12 1.70
CA ILE A 68 9.19 35.06 2.77
C ILE A 68 9.52 36.42 2.13
N ASN A 69 8.61 37.38 2.26
CA ASN A 69 8.90 38.79 1.95
C ASN A 69 9.32 39.50 3.24
N THR A 70 10.63 39.75 3.37
CA THR A 70 11.18 40.58 4.45
C THR A 70 11.00 42.06 4.13
N ILE A 71 9.87 42.64 4.54
CA ILE A 71 9.86 44.06 4.86
C ILE A 71 10.55 44.18 6.22
N ARG A 72 11.79 44.68 6.23
CA ARG A 72 12.56 44.94 7.45
C ARG A 72 11.73 45.79 8.42
N PRO A 73 11.67 45.41 9.70
CA PRO A 73 11.86 46.36 10.77
C PRO A 73 13.21 46.07 11.43
N GLU A 74 13.92 47.15 11.68
CA GLU A 74 15.25 47.17 12.22
C GLU A 74 15.15 46.88 13.71
N THR A 75 15.47 45.66 14.14
CA THR A 75 15.74 45.36 15.54
C THR A 75 16.76 44.25 15.60
N GLU A 76 18.00 44.70 15.80
CA GLU A 76 19.13 44.11 16.52
C GLU A 76 19.29 42.58 16.49
N ALA A 77 20.42 42.16 15.91
CA ALA A 77 20.89 40.79 15.93
C ALA A 77 21.04 40.30 17.37
N ILE A 78 20.34 39.22 17.70
CA ILE A 78 20.50 38.53 18.97
C ILE A 78 21.75 37.66 18.83
N GLU A 79 22.88 38.09 19.41
CA GLU A 79 24.05 37.23 19.60
C GLU A 79 23.71 36.14 20.64
N GLY A 80 23.72 34.89 20.20
CA GLY A 80 23.58 33.74 21.09
C GLY A 80 24.90 33.48 21.82
N GLU A 81 24.88 33.57 23.14
CA GLU A 81 25.98 33.11 24.00
C GLU A 81 26.00 31.57 24.02
N VAL A 82 27.14 30.97 23.68
CA VAL A 82 27.38 29.54 23.77
C VAL A 82 27.90 29.23 25.18
N ILE A 83 27.10 28.56 26.00
CA ILE A 83 27.53 28.01 27.28
C ILE A 83 28.29 26.70 27.06
N GLU A 84 29.61 26.73 27.20
CA GLU A 84 30.45 25.54 27.38
C GLU A 84 30.87 25.39 28.85
N GLN A 85 30.26 24.44 29.56
CA GLN A 85 30.89 23.37 30.36
C GLN A 85 29.88 22.66 31.28
#